data_AF-A0AAX6IEX7-F1
#
_entry.id   AF-A0AAX6IEX7-F1
#
_cell.length_a   1.000
_cell.length_b   1.000
_cell.length_c   1.000
_cell.angle_alpha   90.00
_cell.angle_beta   90.00
_cell.angle_gamma   90.00
#
_symmetry.space_group_name_H-M   'P 1'
#
loop_
_entity.id
_entity.type
_entity.pdbx_description
1 polymer ?
#
loop_
_entity_poly.entity_id
_entity_poly.type
_entity_poly.pdbx_seq_one_letter_code
_entity_poly.pdbx_strand_id
1 'polypeptide(L)'
;MYFGGTNFGRTAGGPLQITSYDYDAPIDEYGLLAQPKWGHLKDLHAAIKLCEPALVAVDDSPQYVKLGPMQEAHIYSSFHIDVNSRVPENVSICSAFLANIDEHKTATVRIFGEVFVLPPWSVSILHDCKNVVFNTAKVGSQVSIKTMEVDSIGFFNTTGPGHLLLQDEKFHVSKDWMSFKEPIGTWVENSFTARGILEHLNVTKDTSDYLWYITRINVTEEDISYWEETGLLPSLTIDSFRDVVRVFVNGRLAGSRVGHWVKEAQPVYLVQGSNELALLSETVGLKNYGAFLEKDGAGFKGQIKLIGLKNGDVDLSNSLWAYQVGLKGESAKLYAPEEQENAGWSFLKLNDTASTFTWYKTYFDAPEGNDTFALDFGSMGKGQAWVNGHGIGRYWSLVAPKSGCPRTCNYRGAYNSDKCLTNCGKRTQSWYHVPREWLQASNNLLVIFEETGGDPLKISLKLHSTRTVCAQVPETHYPPLSTWSNPDSATGGRISAKGIAPQVHLRCDDGQVISAITFASYGNPRGSCGNFSKGTCDAPSSLSVVSKACQGRNRCDINVSSATFSHDPCQGTSKTLVVQAECTSSVSKLLIGQV
;
A
#
# COMPACT_ATOMS: atom_id res chain seq x y z
N MET A 1 -2.36 8.05 7.84
CA MET A 1 -3.55 8.54 7.09
C MET A 1 -4.81 7.83 7.58
N TYR A 2 -6.01 8.41 7.40
CA TYR A 2 -7.27 7.65 7.53
C TYR A 2 -7.60 6.88 6.25
N PHE A 3 -7.46 7.56 5.11
CA PHE A 3 -7.37 7.00 3.77
C PHE A 3 -6.14 7.65 3.12
N GLY A 4 -5.22 6.82 2.62
CA GLY A 4 -3.97 7.28 2.01
C GLY A 4 -4.10 7.50 0.51
N GLY A 5 -4.51 6.47 -0.24
CA GLY A 5 -4.76 6.51 -1.67
C GLY A 5 -3.49 6.36 -2.52
N THR A 6 -3.41 7.11 -3.62
CA THR A 6 -2.39 6.97 -4.66
C THR A 6 -1.85 8.35 -5.07
N ASN A 7 -0.53 8.46 -5.23
CA ASN A 7 0.16 9.62 -5.82
C ASN A 7 0.06 9.56 -7.35
N PHE A 8 -1.10 9.94 -7.91
CA PHE A 8 -1.34 9.94 -9.36
C PHE A 8 -0.47 10.96 -10.12
N GLY A 9 -0.27 10.68 -11.41
CA GLY A 9 0.53 11.51 -12.30
C GLY A 9 1.99 11.62 -11.85
N ARG A 10 2.59 12.79 -12.07
CA ARG A 10 4.00 13.05 -11.74
C ARG A 10 4.21 14.16 -10.70
N THR A 11 3.21 14.98 -10.44
CA THR A 11 3.32 16.13 -9.53
C THR A 11 2.85 15.84 -8.11
N ALA A 12 2.50 14.58 -7.80
CA ALA A 12 2.16 14.13 -6.45
C ALA A 12 3.34 13.40 -5.79
N GLY A 13 3.32 13.37 -4.45
CA GLY A 13 4.35 12.72 -3.63
C GLY A 13 5.56 13.60 -3.33
N GLY A 14 6.64 12.95 -2.91
CA GLY A 14 7.93 13.55 -2.59
C GLY A 14 9.09 12.78 -3.24
N PRO A 15 10.33 13.13 -2.91
CA PRO A 15 11.49 12.52 -3.57
C PRO A 15 11.54 11.02 -3.24
N LEU A 16 11.62 10.18 -4.28
CA LEU A 16 11.67 8.71 -4.18
C LEU A 16 10.48 8.07 -3.44
N GLN A 17 9.38 8.81 -3.22
CA GLN A 17 8.14 8.21 -2.73
C GLN A 17 7.51 7.37 -3.85
N ILE A 18 7.04 6.17 -3.51
CA ILE A 18 6.34 5.31 -4.47
C ILE A 18 4.95 5.87 -4.80
N THR A 19 4.35 5.36 -5.87
CA THR A 19 3.04 5.81 -6.33
C THR A 19 1.94 5.40 -5.35
N SER A 20 2.04 4.25 -4.70
CA SER A 20 1.13 3.88 -3.62
C SER A 20 1.33 4.79 -2.39
N TYR A 21 0.24 5.32 -1.85
CA TYR A 21 0.24 6.06 -0.59
C TYR A 21 -0.65 5.37 0.45
N ASP A 22 -0.77 4.03 0.38
CA ASP A 22 -1.60 3.19 1.25
C ASP A 22 -1.43 3.52 2.75
N TYR A 23 -0.19 3.71 3.20
CA TYR A 23 0.18 4.09 4.57
C TYR A 23 -0.23 3.09 5.66
N ASP A 24 -0.65 1.87 5.29
CA ASP A 24 -1.32 0.94 6.21
C ASP A 24 -2.51 1.67 6.90
N ALA A 25 -3.25 2.46 6.12
CA ALA A 25 -4.36 3.25 6.63
C ALA A 25 -5.60 2.38 6.92
N PRO A 26 -6.53 2.84 7.78
CA PRO A 26 -7.81 2.15 8.00
C PRO A 26 -8.63 1.90 6.72
N ILE A 27 -8.44 2.72 5.69
CA ILE A 27 -8.94 2.47 4.34
C ILE A 27 -7.70 2.33 3.46
N ASP A 28 -7.57 1.18 2.78
CA ASP A 28 -6.39 0.89 1.95
C ASP A 28 -6.34 1.79 0.70
N GLU A 29 -5.25 1.71 -0.08
CA GLU A 29 -5.06 2.47 -1.32
C GLU A 29 -6.27 2.46 -2.26
N TYR A 30 -7.02 1.35 -2.30
CA TYR A 30 -8.12 1.09 -3.22
C TYR A 30 -9.48 1.48 -2.64
N GLY A 31 -9.54 2.03 -1.42
CA GLY A 31 -10.81 2.42 -0.80
C GLY A 31 -11.50 1.29 -0.03
N LEU A 32 -10.87 0.13 0.13
CA LEU A 32 -11.42 -1.00 0.88
C LEU A 32 -11.05 -0.92 2.36
N LEU A 33 -11.98 -1.31 3.24
CA LEU A 33 -11.75 -1.28 4.69
C LEU A 33 -10.60 -2.22 5.07
N ALA A 34 -9.56 -1.70 5.71
CA ALA A 34 -8.42 -2.48 6.20
C ALA A 34 -8.77 -3.09 7.57
N GLN A 35 -9.33 -4.30 7.55
CA GLN A 35 -9.71 -5.01 8.77
C GLN A 35 -8.54 -5.85 9.32
N PRO A 36 -8.30 -5.84 10.64
CA PRO A 36 -9.19 -5.38 11.71
C PRO A 36 -9.02 -3.91 12.11
N LYS A 37 -8.05 -3.18 11.56
CA LYS A 37 -7.67 -1.83 12.00
C LYS A 37 -8.84 -0.87 11.97
N TRP A 38 -9.56 -0.81 10.85
CA TRP A 38 -10.72 0.07 10.70
C TRP A 38 -11.82 -0.25 11.73
N GLY A 39 -12.17 -1.54 11.87
CA GLY A 39 -13.21 -1.97 12.80
C GLY A 39 -12.83 -1.70 14.26
N HIS A 40 -11.58 -1.97 14.63
CA HIS A 40 -11.08 -1.76 15.99
C HIS A 40 -11.06 -0.27 16.35
N LEU A 41 -10.68 0.60 15.41
CA LEU A 41 -10.75 2.06 15.60
C LEU A 41 -12.20 2.57 15.61
N LYS A 42 -13.10 2.01 14.80
CA LYS A 42 -14.54 2.31 14.87
C LYS A 42 -15.08 2.01 16.27
N ASP A 43 -14.74 0.85 16.83
CA ASP A 43 -15.20 0.46 18.17
C ASP A 43 -14.56 1.33 19.27
N LEU A 44 -13.28 1.69 19.13
CA LEU A 44 -12.65 2.69 20.00
C LEU A 44 -13.41 4.03 19.97
N HIS A 45 -13.73 4.54 18.78
CA HIS A 45 -14.48 5.80 18.65
C HIS A 45 -15.87 5.71 19.28
N ALA A 46 -16.58 4.60 19.08
CA ALA A 46 -17.89 4.38 19.70
C ALA A 46 -17.77 4.32 21.24
N ALA A 47 -16.73 3.70 21.80
CA ALA A 47 -16.47 3.71 23.23
C ALA A 47 -16.16 5.12 23.77
N ILE A 48 -15.34 5.90 23.05
CA ILE A 48 -15.06 7.30 23.41
C ILE A 48 -16.35 8.15 23.37
N LYS A 49 -17.24 7.89 22.41
CA LYS A 49 -18.53 8.58 22.32
C LYS A 49 -19.46 8.25 23.50
N LEU A 50 -19.43 7.02 24.04
CA LEU A 50 -20.13 6.73 25.29
C LEU A 50 -19.56 7.51 26.48
N CYS A 51 -18.26 7.83 26.46
CA CYS A 51 -17.59 8.63 27.49
C CYS A 51 -17.76 10.15 27.30
N GLU A 52 -18.26 10.61 26.16
CA GLU A 52 -18.30 12.04 25.79
C GLU A 52 -18.94 12.93 26.87
N PRO A 53 -20.09 12.58 27.48
CA PRO A 53 -20.68 13.41 28.54
C PRO A 53 -19.75 13.62 29.75
N ALA A 54 -18.93 12.63 30.10
CA ALA A 54 -17.98 12.73 31.21
C ALA A 54 -16.70 13.46 30.81
N LEU A 55 -16.21 13.22 29.60
CA LEU A 55 -15.01 13.87 29.06
C LEU A 55 -15.18 15.39 28.97
N VAL A 56 -16.36 15.87 28.56
CA VAL A 56 -16.64 17.31 28.39
C VAL A 56 -17.13 18.01 29.67
N ALA A 57 -17.43 17.26 30.72
CA ALA A 57 -17.90 17.81 32.00
C ALA A 57 -16.76 18.18 32.96
N VAL A 58 -15.51 17.86 32.62
CA VAL A 58 -14.33 18.18 33.42
C VAL A 58 -13.64 19.41 32.84
N ASP A 59 -13.60 20.50 33.62
CA ASP A 59 -13.04 21.80 33.16
C ASP A 59 -11.50 21.84 33.15
N ASP A 60 -10.84 21.08 34.03
CA ASP A 60 -9.38 21.09 34.18
C ASP A 60 -8.74 19.76 33.71
N SER A 61 -8.59 18.79 34.62
CA SER A 61 -7.88 17.53 34.38
C SER A 61 -8.58 16.36 35.04
N PRO A 62 -8.47 15.14 34.47
CA PRO A 62 -9.04 13.95 35.09
C PRO A 62 -8.36 13.65 36.43
N GLN A 63 -9.11 13.03 37.35
CA GLN A 63 -8.54 12.50 38.58
C GLN A 63 -7.58 11.35 38.23
N TYR A 64 -6.29 11.58 38.46
CA TYR A 64 -5.23 10.58 38.29
C TYR A 64 -5.11 9.67 39.50
N VAL A 65 -5.04 8.36 39.26
CA VAL A 65 -4.85 7.36 40.31
C VAL A 65 -3.77 6.37 39.89
N LYS A 66 -2.74 6.24 40.73
CA LYS A 66 -1.72 5.21 40.57
C LYS A 66 -2.26 3.87 41.08
N LEU A 67 -2.48 2.92 40.17
CA LEU A 67 -3.00 1.59 40.49
C LEU A 67 -1.90 0.56 40.74
N GLY A 68 -0.69 0.82 40.25
CA GLY A 68 0.47 -0.04 40.42
C GLY A 68 1.76 0.63 39.95
N PRO A 69 2.88 -0.12 39.85
CA PRO A 69 4.13 0.41 39.34
C PRO A 69 4.05 0.86 37.87
N MET A 70 3.25 0.16 37.07
CA MET A 70 3.06 0.38 35.62
C MET A 70 1.57 0.40 35.24
N GLN A 71 0.71 0.73 36.21
CA GLN A 71 -0.73 0.80 36.01
C GLN A 71 -1.26 2.11 36.58
N GLU A 72 -2.12 2.76 35.82
CA GLU A 72 -2.70 4.06 36.14
C GLU A 72 -4.17 4.12 35.72
N ALA A 73 -4.90 5.04 36.32
CA ALA A 73 -6.26 5.36 35.93
C ALA A 73 -6.44 6.87 35.77
N HIS A 74 -7.18 7.25 34.74
CA HIS A 74 -7.70 8.60 34.55
C HIS A 74 -9.22 8.56 34.64
N ILE A 75 -9.78 9.29 35.59
CA ILE A 75 -11.22 9.32 35.89
C ILE A 75 -11.77 10.70 35.55
N TYR A 76 -12.79 10.71 34.70
CA TYR A 76 -13.51 11.90 34.28
C TYR A 76 -14.89 11.86 34.93
N SER A 77 -15.20 12.83 35.78
CA SER A 77 -16.47 12.91 36.50
C SER A 77 -16.72 14.34 36.96
N SER A 78 -18.00 14.69 37.15
CA SER A 78 -18.41 16.02 37.63
C SER A 78 -18.04 16.31 39.09
N PHE A 79 -17.56 15.31 39.84
CA PHE A 79 -17.06 15.45 41.21
C PHE A 79 -16.00 14.39 41.49
N HIS A 80 -15.24 14.59 42.57
CA HIS A 80 -14.18 13.68 43.00
C HIS A 80 -14.73 12.32 43.45
N ILE A 81 -14.13 11.23 42.98
CA ILE A 81 -14.58 9.87 43.29
C ILE A 81 -13.62 9.19 44.27
N ASP A 82 -14.15 8.64 45.36
CA ASP A 82 -13.39 7.71 46.19
C ASP A 82 -13.27 6.36 45.48
N VAL A 83 -12.05 6.04 45.05
CA VAL A 83 -11.75 4.83 44.29
C VAL A 83 -11.72 3.55 45.13
N ASN A 84 -11.68 3.66 46.47
CA ASN A 84 -11.65 2.50 47.36
C ASN A 84 -13.06 1.94 47.62
N SER A 85 -14.09 2.76 47.40
CA SER A 85 -15.49 2.38 47.53
C SER A 85 -16.15 2.19 46.15
N ARG A 86 -17.33 1.55 46.13
CA ARG A 86 -18.11 1.45 44.91
C ARG A 86 -18.61 2.82 44.50
N VAL A 87 -18.58 3.10 43.20
CA VAL A 87 -19.15 4.33 42.64
C VAL A 87 -20.63 4.44 43.07
N PRO A 88 -21.04 5.53 43.72
CA PRO A 88 -22.42 5.73 44.15
C PRO A 88 -23.43 5.61 43.00
N GLU A 89 -24.61 5.02 43.24
CA GLU A 89 -25.61 4.80 42.18
C GLU A 89 -26.20 6.10 41.60
N ASN A 90 -25.99 7.25 42.26
CA ASN A 90 -26.46 8.57 41.82
C ASN A 90 -25.45 9.33 40.95
N VAL A 91 -24.28 8.75 40.64
CA VAL A 91 -23.30 9.36 39.74
C VAL A 91 -23.75 9.11 38.30
N SER A 92 -24.31 10.13 37.64
CA SER A 92 -24.78 10.00 36.25
C SER A 92 -23.70 10.26 35.20
N ILE A 93 -22.58 10.90 35.57
CA ILE A 93 -21.52 11.33 34.66
C ILE A 93 -20.17 10.86 35.23
N CYS A 94 -19.71 9.69 34.78
CA CYS A 94 -18.40 9.14 35.14
C CYS A 94 -17.84 8.29 34.01
N SER A 95 -16.58 8.49 33.62
CA SER A 95 -15.84 7.59 32.75
C SER A 95 -14.43 7.37 33.26
N ALA A 96 -13.90 6.16 33.10
CA ALA A 96 -12.56 5.82 33.56
C ALA A 96 -11.75 5.09 32.48
N PHE A 97 -10.47 5.44 32.39
CA PHE A 97 -9.49 4.82 31.51
C PHE A 97 -8.43 4.14 32.36
N LEU A 98 -8.38 2.81 32.34
CA LEU A 98 -7.44 2.02 33.13
C LEU A 98 -6.31 1.54 32.21
N ALA A 99 -5.11 2.08 32.38
CA ALA A 99 -3.96 1.78 31.54
C ALA A 99 -3.01 0.79 32.22
N ASN A 100 -2.48 -0.13 31.42
CA ASN A 100 -1.33 -0.96 31.76
C ASN A 100 -0.21 -0.70 30.74
N ILE A 101 0.82 0.01 31.17
CA ILE A 101 1.98 0.36 30.34
C ILE A 101 3.08 -0.71 30.39
N ASP A 102 2.87 -1.82 31.12
CA ASP A 102 3.76 -2.99 31.07
C ASP A 102 3.66 -3.65 29.68
N GLU A 103 4.80 -3.79 28.99
CA GLU A 103 4.87 -4.36 27.64
C GLU A 103 4.79 -5.89 27.61
N HIS A 104 4.83 -6.56 28.76
CA HIS A 104 5.00 -8.00 28.86
C HIS A 104 3.95 -8.69 29.71
N LYS A 105 3.51 -8.07 30.80
CA LYS A 105 2.68 -8.71 31.82
C LYS A 105 1.26 -8.17 31.83
N THR A 106 0.31 -9.10 31.90
CA THR A 106 -1.05 -8.80 32.30
C THR A 106 -1.05 -8.36 33.77
N ALA A 107 -1.78 -7.29 34.09
CA ALA A 107 -1.91 -6.79 35.44
C ALA A 107 -3.35 -6.91 35.93
N THR A 108 -3.50 -7.19 37.23
CA THR A 108 -4.81 -7.18 37.91
C THR A 108 -4.84 -5.98 38.85
N VAL A 109 -5.79 -5.08 38.66
CA VAL A 109 -5.94 -3.85 39.45
C VAL A 109 -7.28 -3.83 40.17
N ARG A 110 -7.33 -3.16 41.33
CA ARG A 110 -8.56 -2.93 42.09
C ARG A 110 -8.87 -1.45 42.10
N ILE A 111 -10.07 -1.10 41.64
CA ILE A 111 -10.59 0.27 41.62
C ILE A 111 -12.12 0.18 41.67
N PHE A 112 -12.78 1.16 42.28
CA PHE A 112 -14.24 1.20 42.45
C PHE A 112 -14.82 -0.01 43.19
N GLY A 113 -14.02 -0.61 44.10
CA GLY A 113 -14.37 -1.85 44.80
C GLY A 113 -14.37 -3.12 43.93
N GLU A 114 -14.09 -3.01 42.63
CA GLU A 114 -14.10 -4.12 41.66
C GLU A 114 -12.67 -4.46 41.18
N VAL A 115 -12.51 -5.60 40.51
CA VAL A 115 -11.22 -6.10 40.03
C VAL A 115 -11.21 -6.13 38.51
N PHE A 116 -10.20 -5.53 37.89
CA PHE A 116 -10.04 -5.47 36.44
C PHE A 116 -8.72 -6.12 36.02
N VAL A 117 -8.77 -6.87 34.92
CA VAL A 117 -7.61 -7.52 34.31
C VAL A 117 -7.23 -6.76 33.05
N LEU A 118 -6.01 -6.19 33.05
CA LEU A 118 -5.49 -5.33 31.99
C LEU A 118 -4.41 -6.08 31.20
N PRO A 119 -4.62 -6.38 29.90
CA PRO A 119 -3.58 -6.91 29.03
C PRO A 119 -2.32 -6.01 28.99
N PRO A 120 -1.15 -6.56 28.61
CA PRO A 120 0.05 -5.76 28.41
C PRO A 120 -0.17 -4.68 27.35
N TRP A 121 0.41 -3.50 27.56
CA TRP A 121 0.38 -2.35 26.66
C TRP A 121 -1.04 -2.02 26.18
N SER A 122 -1.96 -1.81 27.13
CA SER A 122 -3.37 -1.62 26.82
C SER A 122 -4.08 -0.63 27.74
N VAL A 123 -5.21 -0.10 27.25
CA VAL A 123 -6.13 0.75 28.01
C VAL A 123 -7.53 0.13 27.96
N SER A 124 -8.14 -0.07 29.11
CA SER A 124 -9.56 -0.44 29.24
C SER A 124 -10.41 0.81 29.46
N ILE A 125 -11.51 0.94 28.72
CA ILE A 125 -12.43 2.09 28.78
C ILE A 125 -13.71 1.66 29.49
N LEU A 126 -14.04 2.39 30.55
CA LEU A 126 -15.29 2.25 31.31
C LEU A 126 -16.11 3.51 31.10
N HIS A 127 -17.22 3.40 30.37
CA HIS A 127 -18.05 4.57 30.04
C HIS A 127 -18.87 5.12 31.21
N ASP A 128 -19.06 4.31 32.26
CA ASP A 128 -19.84 4.59 33.47
C ASP A 128 -19.02 4.32 34.76
N CYS A 129 -17.69 4.20 34.63
CA CYS A 129 -16.77 3.77 35.70
C CYS A 129 -17.06 2.39 36.30
N LYS A 130 -17.90 1.56 35.67
CA LYS A 130 -18.30 0.25 36.17
C LYS A 130 -18.12 -0.85 35.13
N ASN A 131 -18.65 -0.65 33.93
CA ASN A 131 -18.64 -1.62 32.84
C ASN A 131 -17.50 -1.30 31.86
N VAL A 132 -16.59 -2.25 31.65
CA VAL A 132 -15.59 -2.15 30.58
C VAL A 132 -16.29 -2.43 29.25
N VAL A 133 -16.25 -1.46 28.35
CA VAL A 133 -16.88 -1.56 27.02
C VAL A 133 -15.87 -1.76 25.89
N PHE A 134 -14.61 -1.43 26.14
CA PHE A 134 -13.54 -1.57 25.17
C PHE A 134 -12.18 -1.76 25.85
N ASN A 135 -11.28 -2.50 25.21
CA ASN A 135 -9.86 -2.54 25.57
C ASN A 135 -9.01 -2.51 24.30
N THR A 136 -7.98 -1.66 24.27
CA THR A 136 -7.16 -1.43 23.07
C THR A 136 -6.40 -2.67 22.56
N ALA A 137 -6.17 -3.68 23.39
CA ALA A 137 -5.50 -4.93 23.02
C ALA A 137 -6.45 -6.11 22.78
N LYS A 138 -7.76 -5.95 23.03
CA LYS A 138 -8.77 -6.98 22.77
C LYS A 138 -9.51 -6.65 21.47
N VAL A 139 -9.05 -7.22 20.37
CA VAL A 139 -9.64 -7.00 19.04
C VAL A 139 -10.80 -7.97 18.83
N GLY A 140 -12.03 -7.45 18.70
CA GLY A 140 -13.22 -8.22 18.36
C GLY A 140 -13.69 -8.06 16.91
N SER A 141 -13.12 -7.09 16.18
CA SER A 141 -13.41 -6.85 14.78
C SER A 141 -12.89 -7.97 13.88
N GLN A 142 -13.60 -8.20 12.76
CA GLN A 142 -13.18 -9.17 11.75
C GLN A 142 -11.78 -8.82 11.19
N VAL A 143 -11.14 -9.79 10.54
CA VAL A 143 -9.94 -9.64 9.71
C VAL A 143 -10.33 -9.92 8.27
N SER A 144 -9.84 -9.10 7.34
CA SER A 144 -10.03 -9.31 5.90
C SER A 144 -8.69 -9.68 5.25
N ILE A 145 -8.65 -10.78 4.53
CA ILE A 145 -7.58 -11.08 3.58
C ILE A 145 -8.08 -10.66 2.21
N LYS A 146 -7.45 -9.63 1.68
CA LYS A 146 -7.63 -9.16 0.31
C LYS A 146 -6.71 -9.96 -0.57
N THR A 147 -7.24 -10.52 -1.64
CA THR A 147 -6.44 -11.19 -2.65
C THR A 147 -6.48 -10.35 -3.89
N MET A 148 -5.31 -10.17 -4.50
CA MET A 148 -5.25 -9.80 -5.89
C MET A 148 -5.35 -11.08 -6.72
N GLU A 149 -6.58 -11.51 -7.00
CA GLU A 149 -6.82 -12.75 -7.75
C GLU A 149 -6.29 -12.60 -9.18
N VAL A 150 -5.51 -13.60 -9.60
CA VAL A 150 -5.53 -14.06 -10.99
C VAL A 150 -6.81 -14.87 -11.06
N ASP A 151 -7.81 -14.37 -11.78
CA ASP A 151 -9.11 -15.03 -11.86
C ASP A 151 -8.95 -16.35 -12.65
N SER A 152 -8.52 -17.41 -11.95
CA SER A 152 -8.57 -18.78 -12.44
C SER A 152 -9.95 -19.32 -12.14
N ILE A 153 -10.94 -18.93 -12.95
CA ILE A 153 -12.20 -19.67 -13.06
C ILE A 153 -11.88 -20.96 -13.83
N GLY A 154 -11.26 -21.91 -13.13
CA GLY A 154 -11.18 -23.30 -13.55
C GLY A 154 -12.56 -23.93 -13.39
N PHE A 155 -13.31 -24.02 -14.48
CA PHE A 155 -14.52 -24.84 -14.55
C PHE A 155 -14.16 -26.30 -14.23
N PHE A 156 -14.45 -26.75 -13.00
CA PHE A 156 -14.42 -28.18 -12.68
C PHE A 156 -15.79 -28.79 -12.97
N ASN A 157 -16.03 -29.14 -14.25
CA ASN A 157 -16.95 -30.23 -14.56
C ASN A 157 -16.18 -31.54 -14.51
N THR A 158 -16.39 -32.33 -13.46
CA THR A 158 -15.94 -33.71 -13.39
C THR A 158 -16.70 -34.56 -14.42
N THR A 159 -16.01 -35.04 -15.46
CA THR A 159 -16.15 -36.43 -15.98
C THR A 159 -15.05 -36.75 -17.01
N GLY A 160 -14.13 -37.66 -16.67
CA GLY A 160 -13.28 -38.38 -17.64
C GLY A 160 -11.76 -38.20 -17.45
N PRO A 161 -10.94 -39.28 -17.51
CA PRO A 161 -9.48 -39.20 -17.41
C PRO A 161 -8.91 -38.83 -18.78
N GLY A 162 -8.63 -37.54 -18.99
CA GLY A 162 -8.00 -37.01 -20.20
C GLY A 162 -6.97 -35.95 -19.82
N HIS A 163 -5.73 -36.20 -20.23
CA HIS A 163 -4.58 -35.31 -20.12
C HIS A 163 -4.95 -33.87 -20.52
N LEU A 164 -4.89 -32.90 -19.60
CA LEU A 164 -5.08 -31.48 -19.90
C LEU A 164 -3.86 -30.68 -19.46
N LEU A 165 -3.22 -30.08 -20.46
CA LEU A 165 -2.14 -29.11 -20.35
C LEU A 165 -2.65 -27.90 -19.56
N LEU A 166 -2.01 -27.61 -18.43
CA LEU A 166 -2.21 -26.37 -17.69
C LEU A 166 -1.68 -25.21 -18.53
N GLN A 167 -2.55 -24.53 -19.28
CA GLN A 167 -2.27 -23.17 -19.74
C GLN A 167 -2.65 -22.21 -18.61
N ASP A 168 -1.61 -21.62 -18.04
CA ASP A 168 -1.64 -20.57 -17.02
C ASP A 168 -2.21 -19.29 -17.68
N GLU A 169 -3.53 -19.19 -17.85
CA GLU A 169 -4.18 -18.02 -18.42
C GLU A 169 -4.17 -16.86 -17.43
N LYS A 170 -3.03 -16.17 -17.35
CA LYS A 170 -2.98 -14.80 -16.82
C LYS A 170 -3.83 -13.93 -17.75
N PHE A 171 -4.76 -13.14 -17.20
CA PHE A 171 -5.46 -12.07 -17.91
C PHE A 171 -4.44 -11.02 -18.37
N HIS A 172 -3.78 -11.28 -19.50
CA HIS A 172 -2.93 -10.33 -20.19
C HIS A 172 -3.81 -9.21 -20.73
N VAL A 173 -3.39 -7.96 -20.54
CA VAL A 173 -4.18 -6.77 -20.96
C VAL A 173 -4.57 -6.86 -22.43
N SER A 174 -3.61 -7.25 -23.27
CA SER A 174 -3.81 -7.53 -24.69
C SER A 174 -2.55 -8.20 -25.25
N LYS A 175 -2.70 -8.90 -26.38
CA LYS A 175 -1.58 -9.42 -27.18
C LYS A 175 -1.13 -8.41 -28.25
N ASP A 176 -1.95 -7.41 -28.56
CA ASP A 176 -1.70 -6.44 -29.62
C ASP A 176 -1.12 -5.16 -29.02
N TRP A 177 0.20 -5.02 -29.13
CA TRP A 177 0.93 -3.85 -28.65
C TRP A 177 1.53 -3.09 -29.82
N MET A 178 1.53 -1.77 -29.68
CA MET A 178 2.27 -0.87 -30.54
C MET A 178 3.40 -0.21 -29.76
N SER A 179 4.47 0.15 -30.45
CA SER A 179 5.61 0.85 -29.88
C SER A 179 6.03 2.06 -30.71
N PHE A 180 6.60 3.02 -29.99
CA PHE A 180 7.25 4.20 -30.55
C PHE A 180 8.60 4.37 -29.83
N LYS A 181 9.70 4.38 -30.59
CA LYS A 181 11.04 4.51 -30.04
C LYS A 181 11.32 5.98 -29.73
N GLU A 182 11.57 6.28 -28.45
CA GLU A 182 11.92 7.63 -28.03
C GLU A 182 13.34 7.97 -28.53
N PRO A 183 13.54 9.09 -29.24
CA PRO A 183 14.87 9.52 -29.64
C PRO A 183 15.71 9.90 -28.42
N ILE A 184 17.00 9.57 -28.47
CA ILE A 184 17.97 9.96 -27.44
C ILE A 184 18.54 11.33 -27.81
N GLY A 185 18.56 12.27 -26.85
CA GLY A 185 19.10 13.62 -27.05
C GLY A 185 18.06 14.63 -27.55
N THR A 186 18.46 15.52 -28.47
CA THR A 186 17.62 16.63 -28.94
C THR A 186 16.64 16.19 -30.03
N TRP A 187 15.41 16.69 -29.99
CA TRP A 187 14.38 16.43 -31.00
C TRP A 187 13.73 17.73 -31.54
N VAL A 188 14.50 18.83 -31.47
CA VAL A 188 14.32 20.15 -32.12
C VAL A 188 13.38 21.10 -31.38
N GLU A 189 12.16 20.69 -31.02
CA GLU A 189 11.20 21.61 -30.39
C GLU A 189 11.66 22.07 -29.00
N ASN A 190 11.63 23.38 -28.75
CA ASN A 190 12.03 24.01 -27.48
C ASN A 190 13.46 23.69 -27.02
N SER A 191 14.33 23.24 -27.93
CA SER A 191 15.75 23.06 -27.65
C SER A 191 16.50 24.41 -27.69
N PHE A 192 17.51 24.56 -26.85
CA PHE A 192 18.34 25.77 -26.81
C PHE A 192 19.77 25.47 -26.37
N THR A 193 20.69 26.40 -26.58
CA THR A 193 22.10 26.25 -26.16
C THR A 193 22.49 27.28 -25.12
N ALA A 194 23.28 26.88 -24.13
CA ALA A 194 23.89 27.77 -23.16
C ALA A 194 25.32 27.32 -22.85
N ARG A 195 26.18 28.27 -22.47
CA ARG A 195 27.48 27.94 -21.87
C ARG A 195 27.26 27.63 -20.40
N GLY A 196 27.90 26.56 -19.92
CA GLY A 196 27.74 26.13 -18.54
C GLY A 196 26.68 25.05 -18.35
N ILE A 197 26.71 24.41 -17.18
CA ILE A 197 25.69 23.47 -16.72
C ILE A 197 24.57 24.23 -16.00
N LEU A 198 23.36 24.19 -16.54
CA LEU A 198 22.17 24.82 -15.95
C LEU A 198 21.47 23.89 -14.95
N GLU A 199 20.91 24.49 -13.90
CA GLU A 199 20.16 23.76 -12.87
C GLU A 199 18.83 23.24 -13.43
N HIS A 200 18.48 21.99 -13.06
CA HIS A 200 17.37 21.26 -13.67
C HIS A 200 16.03 21.97 -13.49
N LEU A 201 15.65 22.33 -12.26
CA LEU A 201 14.32 22.90 -11.99
C LEU A 201 14.17 24.30 -12.59
N ASN A 202 15.25 25.06 -12.69
CA ASN A 202 15.25 26.35 -13.33
C ASN A 202 14.98 26.24 -14.83
N VAL A 203 15.45 25.18 -15.48
CA VAL A 203 15.22 24.93 -16.91
C VAL A 203 13.87 24.27 -17.16
N THR A 204 13.55 23.19 -16.44
CA THR A 204 12.32 22.43 -16.69
C THR A 204 11.07 23.07 -16.11
N LYS A 205 11.20 23.94 -15.11
CA LYS A 205 10.06 24.46 -14.32
C LYS A 205 9.14 23.34 -13.81
N ASP A 206 9.71 22.16 -13.57
CA ASP A 206 9.00 20.93 -13.18
C ASP A 206 7.88 20.52 -14.17
N THR A 207 7.95 20.92 -15.44
CA THR A 207 6.96 20.48 -16.45
C THR A 207 7.22 19.07 -16.95
N SER A 208 8.42 18.54 -16.75
CA SER A 208 8.81 17.16 -17.04
C SER A 208 9.80 16.68 -15.99
N ASP A 209 9.85 15.36 -15.77
CA ASP A 209 10.90 14.73 -14.96
C ASP A 209 12.26 14.77 -15.65
N TYR A 210 12.31 15.00 -16.97
CA TYR A 210 13.46 14.75 -17.82
C TYR A 210 14.09 16.04 -18.34
N LEU A 211 15.43 16.14 -18.23
CA LEU A 211 16.22 17.20 -18.87
C LEU A 211 17.48 16.63 -19.51
N TRP A 212 17.61 16.83 -20.82
CA TRP A 212 18.81 16.45 -21.56
C TRP A 212 19.84 17.58 -21.59
N TYR A 213 21.10 17.20 -21.42
CA TYR A 213 22.29 18.03 -21.55
C TYR A 213 23.18 17.39 -22.61
N ILE A 214 23.34 18.02 -23.77
CA ILE A 214 24.10 17.47 -24.89
C ILE A 214 25.31 18.36 -25.18
N THR A 215 26.49 17.76 -25.31
CA THR A 215 27.69 18.44 -25.80
C THR A 215 28.47 17.53 -26.73
N ARG A 216 29.54 18.06 -27.33
CA ARG A 216 30.42 17.31 -28.22
C ARG A 216 31.83 17.27 -27.66
N ILE A 217 32.44 16.10 -27.74
CA ILE A 217 33.82 15.85 -27.36
C ILE A 217 34.58 15.50 -28.63
N ASN A 218 35.70 16.17 -28.88
CA ASN A 218 36.58 15.82 -29.98
C ASN A 218 37.75 14.99 -29.45
N VAL A 219 37.97 13.81 -30.03
CA VAL A 219 39.02 12.87 -29.63
C VAL A 219 40.04 12.75 -30.76
N THR A 220 41.32 12.86 -30.43
CA THR A 220 42.41 12.76 -31.43
C THR A 220 42.88 11.32 -31.62
N GLU A 221 43.68 11.07 -32.66
CA GLU A 221 44.28 9.75 -32.88
C GLU A 221 45.24 9.38 -31.75
N GLU A 222 45.97 10.36 -31.22
CA GLU A 222 46.92 10.15 -30.13
C GLU A 222 46.23 9.73 -28.82
N ASP A 223 45.00 10.19 -28.56
CA ASP A 223 44.20 9.76 -27.41
C ASP A 223 43.81 8.29 -27.55
N ILE A 224 43.40 7.85 -28.75
CA ILE A 224 43.06 6.46 -29.03
C ILE A 224 44.28 5.56 -28.82
N SER A 225 45.43 5.91 -29.41
CA SER A 225 46.67 5.15 -29.22
C SER A 225 47.10 5.09 -27.75
N TYR A 226 46.93 6.18 -27.01
CA TYR A 226 47.23 6.22 -25.57
C TYR A 226 46.38 5.23 -24.77
N TRP A 227 45.09 5.10 -25.08
CA TRP A 227 44.19 4.13 -24.42
C TRP A 227 44.56 2.69 -24.76
N GLU A 228 44.91 2.42 -26.02
CA GLU A 228 45.36 1.10 -26.46
C GLU A 228 46.68 0.67 -25.80
N GLU A 229 47.65 1.60 -25.68
CA GLU A 229 48.95 1.34 -25.06
C GLU A 229 48.86 1.14 -23.54
N THR A 230 48.01 1.92 -22.86
CA THR A 230 47.91 1.90 -21.39
C THR A 230 46.86 0.95 -20.84
N GLY A 231 45.91 0.51 -21.68
CA GLY A 231 44.73 -0.25 -21.26
C GLY A 231 43.75 0.56 -20.40
N LEU A 232 43.88 1.89 -20.36
CA LEU A 232 42.99 2.78 -19.61
C LEU A 232 41.81 3.21 -20.49
N LEU A 233 40.60 3.12 -19.94
CA LEU A 233 39.40 3.70 -20.57
C LEU A 233 39.16 5.11 -20.04
N PRO A 234 38.82 6.08 -20.92
CA PRO A 234 38.42 7.40 -20.46
C PRO A 234 37.14 7.31 -19.64
N SER A 235 37.00 8.19 -18.66
CA SER A 235 35.84 8.20 -17.76
C SER A 235 35.26 9.59 -17.62
N LEU A 236 33.93 9.68 -17.67
CA LEU A 236 33.20 10.89 -17.33
C LEU A 236 33.02 10.95 -15.82
N THR A 237 33.47 12.02 -15.19
CA THR A 237 33.27 12.30 -13.78
C THR A 237 32.27 13.43 -13.60
N ILE A 238 31.32 13.24 -12.69
CA ILE A 238 30.27 14.21 -12.33
C ILE A 238 30.35 14.37 -10.81
N ASP A 239 30.74 15.54 -10.33
CA ASP A 239 31.01 15.75 -8.90
C ASP A 239 29.79 15.50 -8.01
N SER A 240 28.60 15.93 -8.45
CA SER A 240 27.37 15.73 -7.69
C SER A 240 26.15 15.79 -8.61
N PHE A 241 25.21 14.85 -8.43
CA PHE A 241 23.93 14.86 -9.15
C PHE A 241 22.78 14.36 -8.29
N ARG A 242 21.55 14.67 -8.71
CA ARG A 242 20.31 14.02 -8.27
C ARG A 242 19.19 14.15 -9.32
N ASP A 243 18.18 13.30 -9.36
CA ASP A 243 18.03 12.04 -8.61
C ASP A 243 18.53 10.83 -9.41
N VAL A 244 18.38 10.87 -10.73
CA VAL A 244 18.92 9.89 -11.67
C VAL A 244 19.78 10.61 -12.70
N VAL A 245 20.91 10.00 -13.05
CA VAL A 245 21.69 10.35 -14.23
C VAL A 245 21.79 9.16 -15.16
N ARG A 246 21.63 9.40 -16.46
CA ARG A 246 21.97 8.45 -17.52
C ARG A 246 22.96 9.10 -18.47
N VAL A 247 24.02 8.37 -18.78
CA VAL A 247 25.10 8.83 -19.66
C VAL A 247 24.97 8.10 -20.98
N PHE A 248 24.81 8.85 -22.07
CA PHE A 248 24.78 8.33 -23.42
C PHE A 248 25.97 8.87 -24.21
N VAL A 249 26.60 7.99 -25.00
CA VAL A 249 27.68 8.34 -25.90
C VAL A 249 27.32 7.84 -27.29
N ASN A 250 27.29 8.74 -28.26
CA ASN A 250 26.91 8.45 -29.66
C ASN A 250 25.59 7.65 -29.74
N GLY A 251 24.58 8.08 -28.96
CA GLY A 251 23.24 7.46 -28.90
C GLY A 251 23.15 6.13 -28.13
N ARG A 252 24.25 5.62 -27.55
CA ARG A 252 24.26 4.38 -26.76
C ARG A 252 24.39 4.65 -25.27
N LEU A 253 23.63 3.95 -24.44
CA LEU A 253 23.71 4.07 -22.99
C LEU A 253 25.07 3.53 -22.50
N ALA A 254 25.88 4.40 -21.92
CA ALA A 254 27.16 4.05 -21.28
C ALA A 254 26.96 3.67 -19.81
N GLY A 255 26.03 4.32 -19.11
CA GLY A 255 25.75 4.01 -17.72
C GLY A 255 24.57 4.78 -17.12
N SER A 256 24.17 4.37 -15.93
CA SER A 256 23.03 4.94 -15.20
C SER A 256 23.29 4.84 -13.71
N ARG A 257 22.97 5.91 -12.96
CA ARG A 257 23.09 5.91 -11.50
C ARG A 257 21.95 6.68 -10.85
N VAL A 258 21.54 6.22 -9.68
CA VAL A 258 20.54 6.85 -8.81
C VAL A 258 21.25 7.34 -7.55
N GLY A 259 20.90 8.52 -7.07
CA GLY A 259 21.38 9.00 -5.78
C GLY A 259 20.98 10.45 -5.50
N HIS A 260 21.22 10.88 -4.27
CA HIS A 260 20.91 12.23 -3.82
C HIS A 260 22.21 12.99 -3.52
N TRP A 261 22.61 13.88 -4.45
CA TRP A 261 23.85 14.67 -4.41
C TRP A 261 25.11 13.82 -4.31
N VAL A 262 25.16 12.72 -5.08
CA VAL A 262 26.30 11.79 -5.09
C VAL A 262 27.21 12.01 -6.30
N LYS A 263 28.49 11.64 -6.16
CA LYS A 263 29.48 11.69 -7.25
C LYS A 263 29.34 10.48 -8.17
N GLU A 264 29.54 10.67 -9.47
CA GLU A 264 29.63 9.59 -10.45
C GLU A 264 30.96 9.60 -11.22
N ALA A 265 31.47 8.41 -11.53
CA ALA A 265 32.60 8.20 -12.43
C ALA A 265 32.26 7.04 -13.38
N GLN A 266 31.86 7.38 -14.61
CA GLN A 266 31.34 6.45 -15.60
C GLN A 266 32.36 6.26 -16.73
N PRO A 267 32.93 5.06 -16.91
CA PRO A 267 33.72 4.74 -18.11
C PRO A 267 32.90 4.96 -19.38
N VAL A 268 33.53 5.53 -20.41
CA VAL A 268 32.90 5.84 -21.70
C VAL A 268 33.73 5.32 -22.86
N TYR A 269 33.04 4.93 -23.93
CA TYR A 269 33.68 4.50 -25.18
C TYR A 269 33.56 5.61 -26.21
N LEU A 270 34.69 6.20 -26.58
CA LEU A 270 34.79 7.29 -27.56
C LEU A 270 35.52 6.80 -28.81
N VAL A 271 35.15 7.32 -29.98
CA VAL A 271 35.82 7.06 -31.25
C VAL A 271 36.63 8.26 -31.71
N GLN A 272 37.57 8.08 -32.63
CA GLN A 272 38.31 9.20 -33.22
C GLN A 272 37.34 10.24 -33.85
N GLY A 273 37.61 11.52 -33.62
CA GLY A 273 36.81 12.63 -34.10
C GLY A 273 35.70 13.07 -33.13
N SER A 274 34.59 13.53 -33.68
CA SER A 274 33.50 14.12 -32.89
C SER A 274 32.59 13.05 -32.30
N ASN A 275 32.47 13.05 -30.97
CA ASN A 275 31.56 12.22 -30.20
C ASN A 275 30.48 13.10 -29.58
N GLU A 276 29.25 12.60 -29.58
CA GLU A 276 28.15 13.21 -28.86
C GLU A 276 28.08 12.62 -27.45
N LEU A 277 28.10 13.50 -26.44
CA LEU A 277 27.82 13.15 -25.06
C LEU A 277 26.46 13.73 -24.71
N ALA A 278 25.50 12.86 -24.36
CA ALA A 278 24.21 13.27 -23.85
C ALA A 278 24.04 12.75 -22.41
N LEU A 279 23.78 13.66 -21.48
CA LEU A 279 23.42 13.36 -20.11
C LEU A 279 21.93 13.61 -19.94
N LEU A 280 21.21 12.61 -19.43
CA LEU A 280 19.84 12.77 -19.00
C LEU A 280 19.82 12.89 -17.49
N SER A 281 19.36 14.03 -16.99
CA SER A 281 19.01 14.20 -15.59
C SER A 281 17.52 13.93 -15.41
N GLU A 282 17.18 13.19 -14.35
CA GLU A 282 15.80 12.90 -14.00
C GLU A 282 15.51 13.27 -12.55
N THR A 283 14.36 13.89 -12.32
CA THR A 283 13.80 14.09 -10.98
C THR A 283 12.76 13.01 -10.69
N VAL A 284 12.75 12.49 -9.45
CA VAL A 284 11.74 11.51 -9.03
C VAL A 284 11.00 12.07 -7.83
N GLY A 285 10.24 13.13 -8.08
CA GLY A 285 9.59 13.94 -7.05
C GLY A 285 10.52 14.97 -6.43
N LEU A 286 9.95 16.08 -5.96
CA LEU A 286 10.69 17.17 -5.34
C LEU A 286 10.61 17.09 -3.82
N LYS A 287 11.64 17.59 -3.15
CA LYS A 287 11.72 17.64 -1.69
C LYS A 287 10.51 18.37 -1.11
N ASN A 288 9.81 17.72 -0.19
CA ASN A 288 8.52 18.17 0.35
C ASN A 288 8.53 18.45 1.86
N TYR A 289 9.67 18.29 2.54
CA TYR A 289 9.84 18.66 3.95
C TYR A 289 11.30 19.00 4.28
N GLY A 290 11.51 19.67 5.42
CA GLY A 290 12.82 20.08 5.91
C GLY A 290 13.15 21.56 5.62
N ALA A 291 14.17 22.08 6.31
CA ALA A 291 14.59 23.47 6.16
C ALA A 291 15.18 23.76 4.76
N PHE A 292 14.90 24.95 4.26
CA PHE A 292 15.42 25.47 2.99
C PHE A 292 15.20 24.54 1.79
N LEU A 293 14.04 23.88 1.73
CA LEU A 293 13.70 22.95 0.65
C LEU A 293 13.79 23.60 -0.74
N GLU A 294 13.52 24.89 -0.84
CA GLU A 294 13.64 25.70 -2.05
C GLU A 294 15.08 25.84 -2.56
N LYS A 295 16.08 25.59 -1.69
CA LYS A 295 17.51 25.66 -2.05
C LYS A 295 18.10 24.31 -2.47
N ASP A 296 17.33 23.22 -2.40
CA ASP A 296 17.84 21.89 -2.74
C ASP A 296 18.24 21.85 -4.23
N GLY A 297 17.33 22.24 -5.14
CA GLY A 297 17.53 22.15 -6.59
C GLY A 297 17.56 20.70 -7.10
N ALA A 298 17.85 20.50 -8.38
CA ALA A 298 18.05 19.20 -9.01
C ALA A 298 19.04 19.29 -10.19
N GLY A 299 19.36 18.14 -10.79
CA GLY A 299 20.36 18.06 -11.86
C GLY A 299 21.76 17.90 -11.32
N PHE A 300 22.70 18.67 -11.86
CA PHE A 300 24.12 18.55 -11.59
C PHE A 300 24.65 19.72 -10.75
N LYS A 301 25.59 19.44 -9.85
CA LYS A 301 26.36 20.41 -9.08
C LYS A 301 27.85 20.07 -9.17
N GLY A 302 28.69 21.11 -9.14
CA GLY A 302 30.14 20.95 -9.24
C GLY A 302 30.62 20.76 -10.67
N GLN A 303 31.75 20.07 -10.85
CA GLN A 303 32.39 19.92 -12.15
C GLN A 303 31.93 18.65 -12.87
N ILE A 304 31.90 18.73 -14.20
CA ILE A 304 31.80 17.59 -15.10
C ILE A 304 33.10 17.53 -15.90
N LYS A 305 33.89 16.46 -15.73
CA LYS A 305 35.19 16.30 -16.39
C LYS A 305 35.30 14.98 -17.12
N LEU A 306 35.96 15.00 -18.27
CA LEU A 306 36.43 13.80 -18.94
C LEU A 306 37.89 13.55 -18.55
N ILE A 307 38.15 12.43 -17.90
CA ILE A 307 39.49 12.04 -17.43
C ILE A 307 40.06 10.92 -18.28
N GLY A 308 41.40 10.81 -18.27
CA GLY A 308 42.12 9.75 -18.97
C GLY A 308 42.46 10.05 -20.43
N LEU A 309 42.42 11.31 -20.86
CA LEU A 309 42.96 11.74 -22.16
C LEU A 309 44.48 11.95 -22.07
N LYS A 310 45.18 11.83 -23.20
CA LYS A 310 46.65 11.91 -23.23
C LYS A 310 47.17 13.26 -22.77
N ASN A 311 46.48 14.33 -23.15
CA ASN A 311 46.86 15.71 -22.83
C ASN A 311 46.31 16.22 -21.48
N GLY A 312 45.79 15.31 -20.65
CA GLY A 312 45.21 15.62 -19.34
C GLY A 312 43.69 15.75 -19.36
N ASP A 313 43.11 15.96 -18.19
CA ASP A 313 41.66 15.99 -17.99
C ASP A 313 41.02 17.21 -18.67
N VAL A 314 39.84 17.01 -19.27
CA VAL A 314 39.05 18.08 -19.91
C VAL A 314 37.87 18.45 -19.02
N ASP A 315 37.79 19.71 -18.61
CA ASP A 315 36.65 20.27 -17.89
C ASP A 315 35.54 20.68 -18.87
N LEU A 316 34.41 19.96 -18.81
CA LEU A 316 33.24 20.18 -19.66
C LEU A 316 32.22 21.14 -19.02
N SER A 317 32.45 21.57 -17.78
CA SER A 317 31.47 22.33 -16.99
C SER A 317 31.09 23.66 -17.63
N ASN A 318 32.03 24.31 -18.35
CA ASN A 318 31.83 25.60 -19.04
C ASN A 318 31.74 25.46 -20.57
N SER A 319 31.63 24.23 -21.08
CA SER A 319 31.42 23.97 -22.50
C SER A 319 30.08 24.54 -22.98
N LEU A 320 29.92 24.59 -24.31
CA LEU A 320 28.62 24.85 -24.91
C LEU A 320 27.77 23.58 -24.80
N TRP A 321 26.63 23.69 -24.13
CA TRP A 321 25.66 22.61 -23.94
C TRP A 321 24.36 22.96 -24.66
N ALA A 322 23.81 21.98 -25.38
CA ALA A 322 22.43 22.00 -25.85
C ALA A 322 21.52 21.35 -24.81
N TYR A 323 20.33 21.91 -24.65
CA TYR A 323 19.33 21.53 -23.66
C TYR A 323 18.03 21.13 -24.35
N GLN A 324 17.40 20.08 -23.85
CA GLN A 324 16.06 19.65 -24.26
C GLN A 324 15.25 19.31 -23.01
N VAL A 325 14.18 20.07 -22.78
CA VAL A 325 13.20 19.77 -21.72
C VAL A 325 12.29 18.65 -22.19
N GLY A 326 12.13 17.63 -21.36
CA GLY A 326 11.21 16.53 -21.58
C GLY A 326 11.56 15.58 -22.72
N LEU A 327 10.60 14.69 -22.96
CA LEU A 327 10.65 13.68 -24.01
C LEU A 327 9.82 14.11 -25.23
N LYS A 328 10.19 13.64 -26.41
CA LYS A 328 9.41 13.83 -27.64
C LYS A 328 7.99 13.28 -27.46
N GLY A 329 7.85 12.12 -26.84
CA GLY A 329 6.53 11.55 -26.57
C GLY A 329 5.68 12.37 -25.58
N GLU A 330 6.31 13.12 -24.66
CA GLU A 330 5.59 14.06 -23.80
C GLU A 330 5.08 15.27 -24.59
N SER A 331 5.91 15.84 -25.47
CA SER A 331 5.52 16.98 -26.32
C SER A 331 4.42 16.62 -27.31
N ALA A 332 4.53 15.44 -27.92
CA ALA A 332 3.52 14.88 -28.82
C ALA A 332 2.28 14.34 -28.07
N LYS A 333 2.27 14.42 -26.73
CA LYS A 333 1.20 13.93 -25.86
C LYS A 333 0.73 12.53 -26.24
N LEU A 334 1.66 11.60 -26.41
CA LEU A 334 1.37 10.22 -26.84
C LEU A 334 0.41 9.46 -25.93
N TYR A 335 0.17 9.95 -24.71
CA TYR A 335 -0.79 9.42 -23.75
C TYR A 335 -2.23 9.88 -23.99
N ALA A 336 -2.46 10.94 -24.77
CA ALA A 336 -3.78 11.52 -25.00
C ALA A 336 -4.56 10.71 -26.05
N PRO A 337 -5.83 10.33 -25.79
CA PRO A 337 -6.67 9.59 -26.75
C PRO A 337 -6.80 10.26 -28.13
N GLU A 338 -6.88 11.59 -28.15
CA GLU A 338 -7.04 12.40 -29.35
C GLU A 338 -5.80 12.45 -30.26
N GLU A 339 -4.60 12.13 -29.75
CA GLU A 339 -3.34 12.21 -30.50
C GLU A 339 -2.89 10.85 -31.08
N GLN A 340 -3.69 9.79 -30.92
CA GLN A 340 -3.26 8.42 -31.24
C GLN A 340 -3.05 8.15 -32.73
N GLU A 341 -3.74 8.87 -33.61
CA GLU A 341 -3.68 8.69 -35.06
C GLU A 341 -2.40 9.31 -35.67
N ASN A 342 -1.87 10.38 -35.08
CA ASN A 342 -0.74 11.14 -35.62
C ASN A 342 0.63 10.71 -35.08
N ALA A 343 0.65 9.76 -34.15
CA ALA A 343 1.78 9.48 -33.29
C ALA A 343 2.87 8.55 -33.87
N GLY A 344 2.77 8.13 -35.13
CA GLY A 344 3.82 7.36 -35.81
C GLY A 344 4.13 5.99 -35.17
N TRP A 345 3.11 5.35 -34.59
CA TRP A 345 3.22 4.05 -33.93
C TRP A 345 3.58 2.93 -34.90
N SER A 346 4.30 1.93 -34.40
CA SER A 346 4.63 0.70 -35.14
C SER A 346 4.18 -0.52 -34.34
N PHE A 347 3.85 -1.62 -35.02
CA PHE A 347 3.53 -2.87 -34.32
C PHE A 347 4.74 -3.39 -33.55
N LEU A 348 4.52 -3.79 -32.30
CA LEU A 348 5.58 -4.35 -31.47
C LEU A 348 6.00 -5.72 -31.99
N LYS A 349 7.28 -5.86 -32.33
CA LYS A 349 7.87 -7.15 -32.67
C LYS A 349 8.31 -7.87 -31.39
N LEU A 350 8.15 -9.19 -31.35
CA LEU A 350 8.47 -9.99 -30.15
C LEU A 350 9.92 -9.79 -29.66
N ASN A 351 10.86 -9.62 -30.59
CA ASN A 351 12.29 -9.41 -30.31
C ASN A 351 12.60 -8.01 -29.72
N ASP A 352 11.68 -7.06 -29.85
CA ASP A 352 11.86 -5.65 -29.44
C ASP A 352 11.20 -5.35 -28.08
N THR A 353 10.64 -6.38 -27.42
CA THR A 353 9.85 -6.27 -26.18
C THR A 353 10.63 -5.72 -24.97
N ALA A 354 11.97 -5.75 -24.97
CA ALA A 354 12.79 -5.24 -23.87
C ALA A 354 13.54 -3.94 -24.23
N SER A 355 13.07 -3.20 -25.22
CA SER A 355 13.69 -1.94 -25.65
C SER A 355 13.61 -0.87 -24.56
N THR A 356 14.74 -0.19 -24.28
CA THR A 356 14.81 0.99 -23.40
C THR A 356 14.20 2.21 -24.08
N PHE A 357 13.83 3.25 -23.34
CA PHE A 357 13.32 4.52 -23.91
C PHE A 357 12.29 4.27 -25.01
N THR A 358 11.23 3.55 -24.68
CA THR A 358 10.21 3.12 -25.63
C THR A 358 8.85 3.40 -25.06
N TRP A 359 8.00 4.03 -25.87
CA TRP A 359 6.59 4.15 -25.58
C TRP A 359 5.88 2.91 -26.10
N TYR A 360 4.95 2.40 -25.30
CA TYR A 360 4.07 1.30 -25.64
C TYR A 360 2.63 1.76 -25.53
N LYS A 361 1.77 1.24 -26.40
CA LYS A 361 0.32 1.35 -26.22
C LYS A 361 -0.42 0.07 -26.54
N THR A 362 -1.58 -0.06 -25.93
CA THR A 362 -2.58 -1.09 -26.26
C THR A 362 -3.97 -0.61 -25.85
N TYR A 363 -4.99 -1.42 -26.16
CA TYR A 363 -6.37 -1.21 -25.75
C TYR A 363 -6.89 -2.40 -24.96
N PHE A 364 -7.75 -2.15 -23.98
CA PHE A 364 -8.34 -3.21 -23.15
C PHE A 364 -9.77 -2.88 -22.71
N ASP A 365 -10.52 -3.92 -22.38
CA ASP A 365 -11.87 -3.80 -21.85
C ASP A 365 -11.87 -3.70 -20.32
N ALA A 366 -12.83 -2.97 -19.76
CA ALA A 366 -12.93 -2.85 -18.31
C ALA A 366 -13.25 -4.22 -17.69
N PRO A 367 -12.59 -4.61 -16.58
CA PRO A 367 -12.96 -5.82 -15.86
C PRO A 367 -14.41 -5.76 -15.39
N GLU A 368 -15.13 -6.87 -15.53
CA GLU A 368 -16.52 -6.98 -15.07
C GLU A 368 -16.66 -6.71 -13.56
N GLY A 369 -17.89 -6.38 -13.15
CA GLY A 369 -18.24 -6.11 -11.75
C GLY A 369 -17.73 -4.76 -11.22
N ASN A 370 -17.76 -4.63 -9.89
CA ASN A 370 -17.45 -3.37 -9.19
C ASN A 370 -16.14 -3.45 -8.40
N ASP A 371 -15.45 -4.58 -8.41
CA ASP A 371 -14.21 -4.79 -7.65
C ASP A 371 -13.12 -3.85 -8.14
N THR A 372 -12.39 -3.18 -7.25
CA THR A 372 -11.28 -2.32 -7.67
C THR A 372 -10.19 -3.11 -8.38
N PHE A 373 -9.31 -2.47 -9.16
CA PHE A 373 -8.24 -3.19 -9.84
C PHE A 373 -6.96 -2.37 -9.98
N ALA A 374 -5.89 -3.06 -10.32
CA ALA A 374 -4.57 -2.51 -10.59
C ALA A 374 -3.97 -3.13 -11.84
N LEU A 375 -3.03 -2.41 -12.47
CA LEU A 375 -2.14 -2.97 -13.47
C LEU A 375 -0.89 -3.54 -12.79
N ASP A 376 -0.54 -4.78 -13.13
CA ASP A 376 0.71 -5.42 -12.71
C ASP A 376 1.82 -5.09 -13.69
N PHE A 377 2.68 -4.13 -13.29
CA PHE A 377 3.89 -3.77 -14.03
C PHE A 377 5.10 -4.59 -13.61
N GLY A 378 4.88 -5.78 -13.05
CA GLY A 378 5.94 -6.69 -12.65
C GLY A 378 6.80 -7.24 -13.79
N SER A 379 6.47 -7.01 -15.06
CA SER A 379 7.37 -7.30 -16.18
C SER A 379 8.15 -6.08 -16.68
N MET A 380 7.83 -4.91 -16.14
CA MET A 380 8.36 -3.62 -16.58
C MET A 380 9.52 -3.16 -15.69
N GLY A 381 10.20 -2.11 -16.13
CA GLY A 381 11.37 -1.57 -15.45
C GLY A 381 11.08 -0.27 -14.70
N LYS A 382 11.10 0.87 -15.38
CA LYS A 382 10.84 2.20 -14.81
C LYS A 382 10.16 3.06 -15.85
N GLY A 383 9.21 3.89 -15.42
CA GLY A 383 8.66 4.92 -16.28
C GLY A 383 7.36 5.50 -15.75
N GLN A 384 6.46 5.86 -16.67
CA GLN A 384 5.16 6.45 -16.39
C GLN A 384 4.09 5.76 -17.22
N ALA A 385 2.87 5.70 -16.69
CA ALA A 385 1.75 5.08 -17.38
C ALA A 385 0.48 5.94 -17.30
N TRP A 386 -0.36 5.79 -18.32
CA TRP A 386 -1.62 6.49 -18.48
C TRP A 386 -2.73 5.55 -18.91
N VAL A 387 -3.93 5.78 -18.40
CA VAL A 387 -5.17 5.13 -18.86
C VAL A 387 -6.12 6.22 -19.34
N ASN A 388 -6.53 6.15 -20.60
CA ASN A 388 -7.41 7.15 -21.24
C ASN A 388 -6.90 8.60 -21.05
N GLY A 389 -5.58 8.81 -21.12
CA GLY A 389 -4.95 10.12 -20.90
C GLY A 389 -4.74 10.50 -19.43
N HIS A 390 -5.29 9.77 -18.47
CA HIS A 390 -5.08 10.00 -17.04
C HIS A 390 -3.80 9.33 -16.57
N GLY A 391 -2.86 10.09 -16.02
CA GLY A 391 -1.60 9.57 -15.48
C GLY A 391 -1.84 8.75 -14.22
N ILE A 392 -1.67 7.42 -14.30
CA ILE A 392 -1.84 6.51 -13.16
C ILE A 392 -0.62 6.51 -12.22
N GLY A 393 0.47 7.16 -12.64
CA GLY A 393 1.64 7.44 -11.81
C GLY A 393 2.95 6.95 -12.42
N ARG A 394 4.04 7.16 -11.67
CA ARG A 394 5.34 6.58 -11.97
C ARG A 394 5.36 5.12 -11.57
N TYR A 395 5.98 4.25 -12.35
CA TYR A 395 6.29 2.89 -11.93
C TYR A 395 7.78 2.68 -11.88
N TRP A 396 8.23 1.87 -10.91
CA TRP A 396 9.64 1.54 -10.77
C TRP A 396 9.83 0.21 -10.06
N SER A 397 10.37 -0.77 -10.78
CA SER A 397 10.65 -2.14 -10.33
C SER A 397 11.88 -2.25 -9.41
N LEU A 398 11.99 -1.36 -8.43
CA LEU A 398 13.00 -1.45 -7.36
C LEU A 398 12.66 -2.60 -6.42
N VAL A 399 13.68 -3.30 -5.94
CA VAL A 399 13.54 -4.37 -4.95
C VAL A 399 13.92 -3.82 -3.58
N ALA A 400 13.04 -3.97 -2.61
CA ALA A 400 13.29 -3.60 -1.23
C ALA A 400 14.46 -4.42 -0.65
N PRO A 401 15.23 -3.88 0.31
CA PRO A 401 16.27 -4.63 1.00
C PRO A 401 15.76 -5.98 1.52
N LYS A 402 16.59 -7.03 1.46
CA LYS A 402 16.21 -8.36 1.95
C LYS A 402 16.10 -8.42 3.48
N SER A 403 16.79 -7.52 4.18
CA SER A 403 16.78 -7.36 5.63
C SER A 403 15.90 -6.19 6.07
N GLY A 404 15.56 -6.14 7.36
CA GLY A 404 14.76 -5.07 7.97
C GLY A 404 13.37 -5.53 8.42
N CYS A 405 12.77 -6.48 7.71
CA CYS A 405 11.47 -7.03 8.10
C CYS A 405 11.63 -8.02 9.25
N PRO A 406 10.92 -7.82 10.38
CA PRO A 406 10.95 -8.75 11.49
C PRO A 406 10.27 -10.07 11.13
N ARG A 407 10.68 -11.16 11.78
CA ARG A 407 9.99 -12.47 11.63
C ARG A 407 8.57 -12.44 12.20
N THR A 408 8.36 -11.64 13.24
CA THR A 408 7.07 -11.43 13.90
C THR A 408 6.95 -9.96 14.31
N CYS A 409 5.77 -9.39 14.12
CA CYS A 409 5.42 -8.05 14.61
C CYS A 409 4.52 -8.21 15.84
N ASN A 410 4.72 -7.34 16.84
CA ASN A 410 3.94 -7.34 18.08
C ASN A 410 3.46 -5.91 18.37
N TYR A 411 2.18 -5.77 18.75
CA TYR A 411 1.58 -4.48 19.09
C TYR A 411 2.17 -3.86 20.37
N ARG A 412 2.75 -4.66 21.25
CA ARG A 412 3.24 -4.23 22.58
C ARG A 412 4.48 -3.37 22.47
N GLY A 413 4.56 -2.35 23.33
CA GLY A 413 5.67 -1.43 23.45
C GLY A 413 5.67 -0.32 22.40
N ALA A 414 6.60 0.62 22.57
CA ALA A 414 6.72 1.78 21.69
C ALA A 414 6.79 1.37 20.20
N TYR A 415 6.08 2.11 19.35
CA TYR A 415 6.07 1.89 17.90
C TYR A 415 7.07 2.81 17.19
N ASN A 416 7.70 2.32 16.14
CA ASN A 416 8.45 3.10 15.16
C ASN A 416 8.19 2.51 13.76
N SER A 417 8.56 3.24 12.71
CA SER A 417 8.30 2.85 11.32
C SER A 417 8.89 1.50 10.92
N ASP A 418 9.96 1.08 11.60
CA ASP A 418 10.72 -0.12 11.24
C ASP A 418 10.19 -1.38 11.95
N LYS A 419 9.36 -1.19 12.99
CA LYS A 419 8.93 -2.26 13.91
C LYS A 419 8.14 -3.38 13.23
N CYS A 420 7.41 -3.07 12.17
CA CYS A 420 6.49 -4.01 11.51
C CYS A 420 6.58 -3.93 9.97
N LEU A 421 7.78 -3.68 9.44
CA LEU A 421 8.02 -3.67 7.99
C LEU A 421 7.65 -5.00 7.34
N THR A 422 7.13 -4.91 6.12
CA THR A 422 6.79 -6.07 5.29
C THR A 422 7.40 -5.93 3.89
N ASN A 423 7.28 -6.96 3.06
CA ASN A 423 7.72 -6.95 1.66
C ASN A 423 9.24 -6.81 1.40
N CYS A 424 10.09 -7.06 2.40
CA CYS A 424 11.54 -7.14 2.19
C CYS A 424 11.92 -8.19 1.14
N GLY A 425 12.89 -7.84 0.28
CA GLY A 425 13.33 -8.68 -0.83
C GLY A 425 12.32 -8.83 -1.97
N LYS A 426 11.14 -8.18 -1.88
CA LYS A 426 10.16 -8.07 -2.97
C LYS A 426 10.28 -6.70 -3.64
N ARG A 427 9.58 -6.53 -4.76
CA ARG A 427 9.45 -5.20 -5.37
C ARG A 427 8.76 -4.23 -4.42
N THR A 428 9.21 -2.98 -4.41
CA THR A 428 8.64 -1.90 -3.59
C THR A 428 7.19 -1.62 -3.98
N GLN A 429 6.87 -1.70 -5.27
CA GLN A 429 5.51 -1.64 -5.80
C GLN A 429 5.42 -2.41 -7.13
N SER A 430 4.48 -3.35 -7.24
CA SER A 430 4.20 -4.08 -8.49
C SER A 430 2.87 -3.69 -9.11
N TRP A 431 1.91 -3.28 -8.27
CA TRP A 431 0.55 -3.02 -8.65
C TRP A 431 0.27 -1.52 -8.61
N TYR A 432 -0.31 -1.02 -9.70
CA TYR A 432 -0.58 0.39 -9.91
C TYR A 432 -2.07 0.59 -10.09
N HIS A 433 -2.67 1.26 -9.10
CA HIS A 433 -4.11 1.48 -9.02
C HIS A 433 -4.64 2.27 -10.21
N VAL A 434 -5.75 1.80 -10.78
CA VAL A 434 -6.51 2.51 -11.81
C VAL A 434 -7.94 2.73 -11.29
N PRO A 435 -8.36 3.98 -11.04
CA PRO A 435 -9.73 4.29 -10.68
C PRO A 435 -10.72 3.78 -11.72
N ARG A 436 -11.81 3.12 -11.29
CA ARG A 436 -12.84 2.62 -12.20
C ARG A 436 -13.52 3.73 -12.97
N GLU A 437 -13.60 4.92 -12.40
CA GLU A 437 -14.17 6.13 -12.99
C GLU A 437 -13.39 6.63 -14.21
N TRP A 438 -12.14 6.18 -14.40
CA TRP A 438 -11.33 6.52 -15.58
C TRP A 438 -11.57 5.58 -16.76
N LEU A 439 -12.36 4.52 -16.56
CA LEU A 439 -12.63 3.51 -17.57
C LEU A 439 -13.96 3.73 -18.29
N GLN A 440 -13.94 3.38 -19.57
CA GLN A 440 -15.10 3.04 -20.38
C GLN A 440 -15.32 1.53 -20.35
N ALA A 441 -16.50 1.05 -20.78
CA ALA A 441 -16.80 -0.38 -20.79
C ALA A 441 -15.81 -1.19 -21.65
N SER A 442 -15.40 -0.63 -22.80
CA SER A 442 -14.46 -1.25 -23.72
C SER A 442 -13.51 -0.21 -24.33
N ASN A 443 -12.48 -0.70 -25.02
CA ASN A 443 -11.56 0.13 -25.81
C ASN A 443 -10.83 1.23 -24.98
N ASN A 444 -10.42 0.89 -23.76
CA ASN A 444 -9.63 1.78 -22.91
C ASN A 444 -8.19 1.82 -23.39
N LEU A 445 -7.66 3.01 -23.63
CA LEU A 445 -6.28 3.23 -24.05
C LEU A 445 -5.35 3.09 -22.85
N LEU A 446 -4.38 2.17 -22.93
CA LEU A 446 -3.23 2.12 -22.02
C LEU A 446 -1.98 2.61 -22.77
N VAL A 447 -1.31 3.63 -22.25
CA VAL A 447 -0.03 4.13 -22.74
C VAL A 447 1.02 4.04 -21.64
N ILE A 448 2.22 3.60 -21.99
CA ILE A 448 3.33 3.40 -21.07
C ILE A 448 4.59 3.98 -21.70
N PHE A 449 5.30 4.82 -20.96
CA PHE A 449 6.68 5.13 -21.29
C PHE A 449 7.59 4.24 -20.45
N GLU A 450 8.43 3.41 -21.09
CA GLU A 450 9.41 2.52 -20.46
C GLU A 450 10.84 2.99 -20.71
N GLU A 451 11.55 3.27 -19.61
CA GLU A 451 12.87 3.89 -19.61
C GLU A 451 14.00 2.86 -19.62
N THR A 452 13.83 1.75 -18.91
CA THR A 452 14.90 0.77 -18.60
C THR A 452 14.80 -0.54 -19.37
N GLY A 453 13.69 -0.75 -20.08
CA GLY A 453 13.42 -1.99 -20.80
C GLY A 453 12.64 -2.97 -19.94
N GLY A 454 11.51 -3.43 -20.46
CA GLY A 454 10.59 -4.33 -19.78
C GLY A 454 9.52 -4.82 -20.73
N ASP A 455 8.97 -6.00 -20.47
CA ASP A 455 8.14 -6.75 -21.41
C ASP A 455 6.64 -6.40 -21.25
N PRO A 456 6.05 -5.59 -22.16
CA PRO A 456 4.66 -5.15 -22.02
C PRO A 456 3.65 -6.29 -22.24
N LEU A 457 4.03 -7.37 -22.93
CA LEU A 457 3.15 -8.50 -23.20
C LEU A 457 2.76 -9.25 -21.91
N LYS A 458 3.56 -9.10 -20.85
CA LYS A 458 3.33 -9.74 -19.55
C LYS A 458 2.55 -8.87 -18.56
N ILE A 459 2.19 -7.65 -18.94
CA ILE A 459 1.33 -6.80 -18.12
C ILE A 459 -0.04 -7.46 -18.02
N SER A 460 -0.59 -7.47 -16.81
CA SER A 460 -1.89 -8.06 -16.52
C SER A 460 -2.73 -7.16 -15.61
N LEU A 461 -4.04 -7.32 -15.70
CA LEU A 461 -4.98 -6.70 -14.77
C LEU A 461 -5.09 -7.58 -13.52
N LYS A 462 -5.15 -6.96 -12.35
CA LYS A 462 -5.33 -7.62 -11.06
C LYS A 462 -6.54 -7.01 -10.37
N LEU A 463 -7.59 -7.80 -10.21
CA LEU A 463 -8.73 -7.42 -9.37
C LEU A 463 -8.27 -7.40 -7.92
N HIS A 464 -8.74 -6.42 -7.16
CA HIS A 464 -8.47 -6.26 -5.74
C HIS A 464 -9.79 -6.19 -4.99
N SER A 465 -10.06 -7.24 -4.23
CA SER A 465 -11.25 -7.35 -3.41
C SER A 465 -11.03 -8.24 -2.19
N THR A 466 -11.89 -8.10 -1.18
CA THR A 466 -11.87 -8.97 -0.01
C THR A 466 -12.34 -10.37 -0.38
N ARG A 467 -11.47 -11.37 -0.25
CA ARG A 467 -11.82 -12.76 -0.56
C ARG A 467 -12.15 -13.59 0.66
N THR A 468 -11.37 -13.41 1.72
CA THR A 468 -11.56 -14.17 2.96
C THR A 468 -11.79 -13.22 4.11
N VAL A 469 -12.85 -13.46 4.88
CA VAL A 469 -13.12 -12.75 6.14
C VAL A 469 -13.08 -13.75 7.29
N CYS A 470 -12.48 -13.32 8.39
CA CYS A 470 -12.35 -14.12 9.60
C CYS A 470 -12.79 -13.32 10.82
N ALA A 471 -13.32 -13.99 11.83
CA ALA A 471 -13.56 -13.39 13.13
C ALA A 471 -13.17 -14.36 14.24
N GLN A 472 -12.66 -13.82 15.35
CA GLN A 472 -12.26 -14.58 16.53
C GLN A 472 -12.70 -13.82 17.78
N VAL A 473 -13.76 -14.27 18.43
CA VAL A 473 -14.33 -13.58 19.59
C VAL A 473 -14.52 -14.58 20.75
N PRO A 474 -13.83 -14.38 21.89
CA PRO A 474 -14.03 -15.19 23.08
C PRO A 474 -15.33 -14.84 23.81
N GLU A 475 -15.90 -15.76 24.58
CA GLU A 475 -17.06 -15.50 25.45
C GLU A 475 -16.79 -14.41 26.51
N THR A 476 -15.52 -14.21 26.83
CA THR A 476 -15.05 -13.18 27.77
C THR A 476 -14.82 -11.81 27.10
N HIS A 477 -15.14 -11.70 25.80
CA HIS A 477 -15.13 -10.42 25.10
C HIS A 477 -16.28 -9.52 25.56
N TYR A 478 -16.17 -8.22 25.31
CA TYR A 478 -17.18 -7.26 25.74
C TYR A 478 -18.45 -7.38 24.87
N PRO A 479 -19.63 -7.09 25.43
CA PRO A 479 -20.86 -6.99 24.66
C PRO A 479 -20.77 -5.95 23.53
N PRO A 480 -21.59 -6.07 22.47
CA PRO A 480 -21.63 -5.09 21.38
C PRO A 480 -21.89 -3.67 21.90
N LEU A 481 -21.17 -2.69 21.35
CA LEU A 481 -21.24 -1.29 21.81
C LEU A 481 -22.63 -0.67 21.67
N SER A 482 -23.41 -1.11 20.67
CA SER A 482 -24.80 -0.69 20.45
C SER A 482 -25.71 -0.95 21.65
N THR A 483 -25.39 -1.94 22.47
CA THR A 483 -26.17 -2.29 23.67
C THR A 483 -26.15 -1.17 24.71
N TRP A 484 -25.11 -0.33 24.71
CA TRP A 484 -24.95 0.77 25.67
C TRP A 484 -25.57 2.08 25.19
N SER A 485 -25.81 2.21 23.87
CA SER A 485 -26.36 3.43 23.27
C SER A 485 -27.88 3.50 23.30
N ASN A 486 -28.58 2.35 23.33
CA ASN A 486 -30.04 2.26 23.41
C ASN A 486 -30.44 1.39 24.62
N PRO A 487 -30.63 1.98 25.81
CA PRO A 487 -31.28 1.26 26.90
C PRO A 487 -32.74 1.04 26.52
N ASP A 488 -33.13 -0.19 26.16
CA ASP A 488 -34.53 -0.55 25.97
C ASP A 488 -35.34 0.00 27.15
N SER A 489 -36.35 0.81 26.84
CA SER A 489 -37.23 1.48 27.82
C SER A 489 -37.97 0.50 28.75
N ALA A 490 -37.87 -0.81 28.51
CA ALA A 490 -38.39 -1.88 29.35
C ALA A 490 -37.49 -2.24 30.55
N THR A 491 -36.21 -1.83 30.60
CA THR A 491 -35.26 -2.21 31.67
C THR A 491 -34.96 -1.12 32.70
N GLY A 492 -35.66 0.02 32.66
CA GLY A 492 -35.47 1.09 33.64
C GLY A 492 -34.05 1.64 33.69
N GLY A 493 -33.34 1.66 32.55
CA GLY A 493 -32.01 2.28 32.43
C GLY A 493 -30.85 1.54 33.11
N ARG A 494 -31.02 0.28 33.53
CA ARG A 494 -29.99 -0.50 34.24
C ARG A 494 -29.55 -1.72 33.42
N ILE A 495 -28.66 -1.52 32.45
CA ILE A 495 -28.01 -2.64 31.75
C ILE A 495 -26.82 -3.12 32.60
N SER A 496 -26.87 -4.36 33.06
CA SER A 496 -25.69 -5.05 33.58
C SER A 496 -25.03 -5.82 32.44
N ALA A 497 -23.72 -5.63 32.21
CA ALA A 497 -22.96 -6.45 31.26
C ALA A 497 -23.09 -7.96 31.53
N LYS A 498 -23.40 -8.35 32.78
CA LYS A 498 -23.59 -9.73 33.23
C LYS A 498 -24.90 -10.29 32.69
N GLY A 499 -24.89 -10.72 31.43
CA GLY A 499 -26.04 -11.38 30.79
C GLY A 499 -26.11 -11.20 29.28
N ILE A 500 -25.36 -10.25 28.71
CA ILE A 500 -25.33 -10.01 27.27
C ILE A 500 -24.12 -10.72 26.67
N ALA A 501 -24.38 -11.61 25.71
CA ALA A 501 -23.31 -12.33 25.03
C ALA A 501 -22.53 -11.41 24.08
N PRO A 502 -21.20 -11.56 23.97
CA PRO A 502 -20.44 -10.92 22.88
C PRO A 502 -20.91 -11.45 21.53
N GLN A 503 -20.62 -10.71 20.45
CA GLN A 503 -21.02 -11.09 19.09
C GLN A 503 -19.84 -11.16 18.15
N VAL A 504 -19.88 -12.13 17.24
CA VAL A 504 -19.10 -12.12 16.00
C VAL A 504 -19.89 -11.33 14.96
N HIS A 505 -19.24 -10.35 14.34
CA HIS A 505 -19.74 -9.64 13.16
C HIS A 505 -18.89 -10.02 11.95
N LEU A 506 -19.54 -10.44 10.86
CA LEU A 506 -18.90 -10.67 9.57
C LEU A 506 -19.59 -9.85 8.49
N ARG A 507 -18.79 -9.25 7.60
CA ARG A 507 -19.25 -8.47 6.46
C ARG A 507 -18.27 -8.62 5.29
N CYS A 508 -18.81 -8.88 4.10
CA CYS A 508 -18.08 -8.76 2.83
C CYS A 508 -18.17 -7.33 2.28
N ASP A 509 -17.32 -7.01 1.29
CA ASP A 509 -17.36 -5.73 0.60
C ASP A 509 -18.72 -5.48 -0.07
N ASP A 510 -19.04 -4.21 -0.36
CA ASP A 510 -20.31 -3.85 -0.97
C ASP A 510 -20.45 -4.50 -2.36
N GLY A 511 -21.62 -5.07 -2.65
CA GLY A 511 -21.87 -5.87 -3.86
C GLY A 511 -21.44 -7.34 -3.75
N GLN A 512 -20.78 -7.75 -2.67
CA GLN A 512 -20.42 -9.14 -2.41
C GLN A 512 -21.32 -9.81 -1.36
N VAL A 513 -21.31 -11.14 -1.34
CA VAL A 513 -21.99 -11.96 -0.33
C VAL A 513 -21.04 -13.01 0.23
N ILE A 514 -21.32 -13.47 1.44
CA ILE A 514 -20.66 -14.62 2.05
C ILE A 514 -21.07 -15.86 1.25
N SER A 515 -20.19 -16.38 0.41
CA SER A 515 -20.47 -17.49 -0.51
C SER A 515 -20.42 -18.83 0.22
N ALA A 516 -19.44 -19.00 1.12
CA ALA A 516 -19.17 -20.21 1.87
C ALA A 516 -18.59 -19.90 3.25
N ILE A 517 -18.84 -20.80 4.21
CA ILE A 517 -18.15 -20.85 5.49
C ILE A 517 -17.14 -21.98 5.42
N THR A 518 -15.85 -21.65 5.35
CA THR A 518 -14.77 -22.64 5.20
C THR A 518 -14.28 -23.17 6.53
N PHE A 519 -14.49 -22.43 7.62
CA PHE A 519 -14.18 -22.88 8.97
C PHE A 519 -15.14 -22.25 9.98
N ALA A 520 -15.60 -23.03 10.95
CA ALA A 520 -16.34 -22.55 12.10
C ALA A 520 -16.07 -23.47 13.29
N SER A 521 -15.71 -22.88 14.43
CA SER A 521 -15.49 -23.61 15.67
C SER A 521 -15.83 -22.73 16.87
N TYR A 522 -16.73 -23.21 17.72
CA TYR A 522 -17.00 -22.66 19.03
C TYR A 522 -16.43 -23.63 20.08
N GLY A 523 -15.32 -23.23 20.70
CA GLY A 523 -14.54 -24.10 21.57
C GLY A 523 -13.15 -23.52 21.85
N ASN A 524 -12.10 -24.29 21.63
CA ASN A 524 -10.70 -23.84 21.79
C ASN A 524 -9.86 -23.90 20.48
N PRO A 525 -10.35 -23.33 19.37
CA PRO A 525 -9.64 -23.34 18.09
C PRO A 525 -8.29 -22.62 18.17
N ARG A 526 -7.39 -22.97 17.25
CA ARG A 526 -6.03 -22.40 17.14
C ARG A 526 -5.77 -21.92 15.72
N GLY A 527 -4.73 -21.10 15.57
CA GLY A 527 -4.27 -20.58 14.29
C GLY A 527 -4.64 -19.13 14.06
N SER A 528 -4.58 -18.71 12.80
CA SER A 528 -4.88 -17.36 12.34
C SER A 528 -5.72 -17.42 11.07
N CYS A 529 -6.28 -16.27 10.65
CA CYS A 529 -7.07 -16.20 9.42
C CYS A 529 -6.34 -16.84 8.24
N GLY A 530 -7.01 -17.75 7.53
CA GLY A 530 -6.45 -18.56 6.44
C GLY A 530 -5.81 -19.88 6.87
N ASN A 531 -5.57 -20.10 8.17
CA ASN A 531 -4.94 -21.31 8.70
C ASN A 531 -5.45 -21.65 10.11
N PHE A 532 -6.77 -21.86 10.23
CA PHE A 532 -7.38 -22.29 11.48
C PHE A 532 -7.44 -23.81 11.61
N SER A 533 -7.35 -24.29 12.85
CA SER A 533 -7.60 -25.70 13.19
C SER A 533 -8.48 -25.81 14.42
N LYS A 534 -9.31 -26.86 14.44
CA LYS A 534 -10.11 -27.21 15.62
C LYS A 534 -9.17 -27.62 16.75
N GLY A 535 -9.51 -27.23 17.97
CA GLY A 535 -8.80 -27.70 19.15
C GLY A 535 -9.37 -29.01 19.68
N THR A 536 -9.05 -29.33 20.93
CA THR A 536 -9.62 -30.49 21.64
C THR A 536 -11.08 -30.30 22.04
N CYS A 537 -11.59 -29.09 21.91
CA CYS A 537 -12.93 -28.64 22.25
C CYS A 537 -13.59 -28.00 21.04
N ASP A 538 -14.75 -28.52 20.63
CA ASP A 538 -15.52 -27.96 19.52
C ASP A 538 -17.00 -28.35 19.64
N ALA A 539 -17.90 -27.38 19.52
CA ALA A 539 -19.33 -27.67 19.40
C ALA A 539 -19.63 -28.23 18.00
N PRO A 540 -20.23 -29.43 17.87
CA PRO A 540 -20.53 -30.03 16.55
C PRO A 540 -21.48 -29.18 15.68
N SER A 541 -22.31 -28.34 16.31
CA SER A 541 -23.26 -27.43 15.66
C SER A 541 -22.61 -26.16 15.10
N SER A 542 -21.31 -25.90 15.36
CA SER A 542 -20.64 -24.64 15.01
C SER A 542 -20.83 -24.26 13.54
N LEU A 543 -20.53 -25.19 12.63
CA LEU A 543 -20.62 -24.94 11.19
C LEU A 543 -22.06 -24.71 10.73
N SER A 544 -23.01 -25.54 11.16
CA SER A 544 -24.40 -25.43 10.72
C SER A 544 -25.07 -24.15 11.22
N VAL A 545 -24.80 -23.75 12.45
CA VAL A 545 -25.29 -22.48 13.03
C VAL A 545 -24.74 -21.28 12.27
N VAL A 546 -23.43 -21.24 12.04
CA VAL A 546 -22.77 -20.14 11.33
C VAL A 546 -23.21 -20.07 9.86
N SER A 547 -23.24 -21.20 9.14
CA SER A 547 -23.67 -21.24 7.75
C SER A 547 -25.12 -20.76 7.60
N LYS A 548 -26.03 -21.19 8.49
CA LYS A 548 -27.43 -20.75 8.48
C LYS A 548 -27.56 -19.24 8.72
N ALA A 549 -26.70 -18.66 9.57
CA ALA A 549 -26.74 -17.23 9.88
C ALA A 549 -26.13 -16.35 8.78
N CYS A 550 -25.08 -16.83 8.11
CA CYS A 550 -24.21 -15.99 7.28
C CYS A 550 -24.27 -16.27 5.78
N GLN A 551 -24.40 -17.52 5.37
CA GLN A 551 -24.24 -17.90 3.97
C GLN A 551 -25.32 -17.27 3.09
N GLY A 552 -24.91 -16.68 1.97
CA GLY A 552 -25.78 -15.95 1.03
C GLY A 552 -26.11 -14.52 1.45
N ARG A 553 -25.62 -14.03 2.59
CA ARG A 553 -25.83 -12.65 3.05
C ARG A 553 -24.55 -11.84 2.91
N ASN A 554 -24.66 -10.53 2.74
CA ASN A 554 -23.50 -9.63 2.77
C ASN A 554 -22.91 -9.50 4.19
N ARG A 555 -23.77 -9.56 5.22
CA ARG A 555 -23.39 -9.45 6.63
C ARG A 555 -24.21 -10.38 7.54
N CYS A 556 -23.64 -10.75 8.68
CA CYS A 556 -24.30 -11.52 9.72
C CYS A 556 -23.71 -11.24 11.11
N ASP A 557 -24.52 -11.50 12.14
CA ASP A 557 -24.17 -11.35 13.55
C ASP A 557 -24.48 -12.66 14.29
N ILE A 558 -23.57 -13.10 15.16
CA ILE A 558 -23.69 -14.37 15.89
C ILE A 558 -23.32 -14.17 17.35
N ASN A 559 -24.26 -14.44 18.26
CA ASN A 559 -24.01 -14.43 19.69
C ASN A 559 -23.04 -15.54 20.09
N VAL A 560 -21.96 -15.18 20.79
CA VAL A 560 -20.96 -16.10 21.31
C VAL A 560 -21.42 -16.59 22.69
N SER A 561 -22.22 -17.65 22.71
CA SER A 561 -22.73 -18.25 23.94
C SER A 561 -23.06 -19.73 23.75
N SER A 562 -23.02 -20.51 24.83
CA SER A 562 -23.35 -21.95 24.76
C SER A 562 -24.80 -22.18 24.37
N ALA A 563 -25.71 -21.23 24.66
CA ALA A 563 -27.10 -21.28 24.24
C ALA A 563 -27.24 -21.23 22.71
N THR A 564 -26.43 -20.43 22.03
CA THR A 564 -26.40 -20.35 20.55
C THR A 564 -26.00 -21.69 19.92
N PHE A 565 -25.09 -22.42 20.55
CA PHE A 565 -24.53 -23.68 20.04
C PHE A 565 -25.15 -24.93 20.71
N SER A 566 -26.34 -24.77 21.30
CA SER A 566 -27.18 -25.79 21.96
C SER A 566 -26.67 -26.30 23.32
N HIS A 567 -25.36 -26.44 23.53
CA HIS A 567 -24.80 -26.86 24.81
C HIS A 567 -23.39 -26.30 25.00
N ASP A 568 -22.88 -26.42 26.23
CA ASP A 568 -21.49 -26.14 26.56
C ASP A 568 -20.60 -27.30 26.05
N PRO A 569 -19.75 -27.09 25.02
CA PRO A 569 -18.89 -28.16 24.51
C PRO A 569 -17.75 -28.53 25.47
N CYS A 570 -17.33 -27.61 26.36
CA CYS A 570 -16.21 -27.80 27.29
C CYS A 570 -16.38 -27.06 28.60
N GLN A 571 -16.92 -27.79 29.58
CA GLN A 571 -17.08 -27.29 30.94
C GLN A 571 -15.74 -26.83 31.53
N GLY A 572 -15.76 -25.67 32.19
CA GLY A 572 -14.57 -25.09 32.84
C GLY A 572 -13.53 -24.46 31.90
N THR A 573 -13.75 -24.50 30.58
CA THR A 573 -12.88 -23.84 29.59
C THR A 573 -13.61 -22.65 28.97
N SER A 574 -12.95 -21.50 28.87
CA SER A 574 -13.49 -20.33 28.14
C SER A 574 -13.49 -20.65 26.64
N LYS A 575 -14.65 -20.48 25.99
CA LYS A 575 -14.78 -20.77 24.56
C LYS A 575 -14.55 -19.53 23.73
N THR A 576 -14.18 -19.76 22.49
CA THR A 576 -14.02 -18.75 21.45
C THR A 576 -14.76 -19.20 20.22
N LEU A 577 -15.58 -18.33 19.65
CA LEU A 577 -16.13 -18.53 18.32
C LEU A 577 -15.12 -18.02 17.30
N VAL A 578 -14.60 -18.92 16.48
CA VAL A 578 -13.78 -18.61 15.31
C VAL A 578 -14.56 -18.96 14.06
N VAL A 579 -14.62 -18.02 13.11
CA VAL A 579 -15.26 -18.21 11.81
C VAL A 579 -14.29 -17.75 10.71
N GLN A 580 -14.23 -18.51 9.63
CA GLN A 580 -13.64 -18.12 8.35
C GLN A 580 -14.68 -18.31 7.25
N ALA A 581 -14.82 -17.31 6.40
CA ALA A 581 -15.78 -17.28 5.31
C ALA A 581 -15.14 -16.72 4.04
N GLU A 582 -15.67 -17.14 2.90
CA GLU A 582 -15.32 -16.62 1.59
C GLU A 582 -16.37 -15.61 1.10
N CYS A 583 -15.90 -14.57 0.45
CA CYS A 583 -16.71 -13.53 -0.16
C CYS A 583 -16.62 -13.64 -1.68
N THR A 584 -17.77 -13.49 -2.36
CA THR A 584 -17.83 -13.44 -3.84
C THR A 584 -18.78 -12.35 -4.29
N SER A 585 -18.57 -11.83 -5.50
CA SER A 585 -19.54 -10.94 -6.14
C SER A 585 -20.95 -11.57 -6.19
N SER A 586 -21.97 -10.75 -5.96
CA SER A 586 -23.37 -11.18 -6.03
C SER A 586 -23.82 -11.50 -7.47
N VAL A 587 -23.15 -10.96 -8.47
CA VAL A 587 -23.47 -11.15 -9.90
C VAL A 587 -23.11 -12.56 -10.38
N SER A 588 -22.04 -13.17 -9.85
CA SER A 588 -21.61 -14.52 -10.25
C SER A 588 -22.61 -15.62 -9.85
N LYS A 589 -23.56 -15.36 -8.93
CA LYS A 589 -24.65 -16.31 -8.62
C LYS A 589 -25.78 -16.35 -9.65
N LEU A 590 -26.02 -15.27 -10.41
CA LEU A 590 -27.07 -15.26 -11.43
C LEU A 590 -26.75 -16.17 -12.62
N LEU A 591 -25.46 -16.37 -12.92
CA LEU A 591 -25.01 -17.33 -13.94
C LEU A 591 -25.08 -18.80 -13.48
N ILE A 592 -25.04 -19.06 -12.18
CA ILE A 592 -25.10 -20.43 -11.61
C ILE A 592 -26.55 -20.92 -11.49
N GLY A 593 -27.54 -20.02 -11.49
CA GLY A 593 -28.96 -20.34 -11.37
C GLY A 593 -29.69 -20.63 -12.68
N GLN A 594 -29.00 -20.65 -13.83
CA GLN A 594 -29.59 -20.86 -15.16
C GLN A 594 -28.97 -22.02 -15.97
N VAL A 595 -28.26 -22.96 -15.32
CA VAL A 595 -27.81 -24.20 -15.97
C VAL A 595 -28.57 -25.41 -15.44
#